data_AF-E2C4D1-F1
#
_entry.id   AF-E2C4D1-F1
#
_cell.length_a   1.000
_cell.length_b   1.000
_cell.length_c   1.000
_cell.angle_alpha   90.00
_cell.angle_beta   90.00
_cell.angle_gamma   90.00
#
_symmetry.space_group_name_H-M   'P 1'
#
loop_
_entity.id
_entity.type
_entity.pdbx_description
1 polymer ?
#
loop_
_entity_poly.entity_id
_entity_poly.type
_entity_poly.pdbx_seq_one_letter_code
_entity_poly.pdbx_strand_id
1 'polypeptide(L)' 'PNLIKIGSLNPTIPINKQQILKLKGSIEKAVDTLRIVRIYLFSTPVTFHVVDNHFPITQ' A
#
# COMPACT_ATOMS: atom_id res chain seq x y z
N PRO A 1 8.86 4.11 2.53
CA PRO A 1 7.58 4.11 1.77
C PRO A 1 6.44 3.94 2.77
N ASN A 2 5.36 4.72 2.64
CA ASN A 2 4.18 4.51 3.50
C ASN A 2 3.40 3.28 2.98
N LEU A 3 3.11 2.33 3.86
CA LEU A 3 2.35 1.11 3.53
C LEU A 3 1.01 1.13 4.23
N ILE A 4 -0.03 0.61 3.57
CA ILE A 4 -1.35 0.41 4.16
C ILE A 4 -1.93 -0.93 3.71
N LYS A 5 -2.55 -1.66 4.63
CA LYS A 5 -3.23 -2.93 4.30
C LYS A 5 -4.53 -2.65 3.59
N ILE A 6 -4.86 -3.47 2.59
CA ILE A 6 -6.11 -3.32 1.82
C ILE A 6 -7.37 -3.36 2.71
N GLY A 7 -7.37 -4.17 3.77
CA GLY A 7 -8.46 -4.25 4.73
C GLY A 7 -8.62 -3.02 5.62
N SER A 8 -7.64 -2.11 5.64
CA SER A 8 -7.72 -0.82 6.34
C SER A 8 -8.29 0.31 5.47
N LEU A 9 -8.53 0.05 4.19
CA LEU A 9 -9.08 1.04 3.26
C LEU A 9 -10.60 0.96 3.21
N ASN A 10 -11.25 2.11 3.10
CA ASN A 10 -12.66 2.16 2.72
C ASN A 10 -12.79 1.64 1.26
N PRO A 11 -13.69 0.67 0.98
CA PRO A 11 -13.86 0.08 -0.34
C PRO A 11 -14.25 1.09 -1.44
N THR A 12 -14.73 2.28 -1.09
CA THR A 12 -15.07 3.33 -2.05
C THR A 12 -13.88 4.16 -2.52
N ILE A 13 -12.72 4.04 -1.86
CA ILE A 13 -11.54 4.82 -2.23
C ILE A 13 -10.99 4.28 -3.56
N PRO A 14 -10.85 5.13 -4.60
CA PRO A 14 -10.29 4.70 -5.86
C PRO A 14 -8.83 4.32 -5.70
N ILE A 15 -8.49 3.13 -6.17
CA ILE A 15 -7.16 2.56 -6.03
C ILE A 15 -6.49 2.49 -7.40
N ASN A 16 -5.33 3.13 -7.57
CA ASN A 16 -4.59 3.11 -8.83
C ASN A 16 -3.77 1.81 -8.98
N LYS A 17 -4.13 0.98 -9.96
CA LYS A 17 -3.51 -0.34 -10.21
C LYS A 17 -2.30 -0.33 -11.14
N GLN A 18 -1.90 0.83 -11.68
CA GLN A 18 -0.84 0.92 -12.69
C GLN A 18 0.56 1.08 -12.08
N GLN A 19 0.66 1.28 -10.75
CA GLN A 19 1.92 1.52 -10.06
C GLN A 19 2.20 0.41 -9.06
N ILE A 20 3.07 -0.52 -9.47
CA ILE A 20 3.54 -1.65 -8.65
C ILE A 20 4.88 -1.25 -8.02
N LEU A 21 4.94 -1.15 -6.68
CA LEU A 21 6.20 -1.02 -5.95
C LEU A 21 6.82 -2.42 -5.81
N LYS A 22 7.99 -2.61 -6.42
CA LYS A 22 8.81 -3.80 -6.19
C LYS A 22 9.71 -3.54 -4.98
N LEU A 23 9.38 -4.16 -3.85
CA LEU A 23 10.25 -4.15 -2.68
C LEU A 23 11.21 -5.34 -2.75
N LYS A 24 12.51 -5.09 -2.57
CA LYS A 24 13.53 -6.13 -2.47
C LYS A 24 13.77 -6.43 -0.99
N GLY A 25 13.17 -7.51 -0.49
CA GLY A 25 13.40 -8.01 0.86
C GLY A 25 14.63 -8.95 0.92
N SER A 26 15.05 -9.31 2.14
CA SER A 26 16.03 -10.38 2.40
C SER A 26 15.53 -11.78 2.01
N ILE A 27 14.23 -11.90 1.74
CA ILE A 27 13.58 -13.08 1.17
C ILE A 27 13.33 -12.74 -0.30
N GLU A 28 13.81 -13.55 -1.24
CA GLU A 28 13.74 -13.36 -2.70
C GLU A 28 12.30 -13.37 -3.29
N LYS A 29 11.27 -13.20 -2.47
CA LYS A 29 9.91 -13.04 -2.97
C LYS A 29 9.69 -11.58 -3.31
N ALA A 30 9.54 -11.32 -4.61
CA ALA A 30 8.94 -10.09 -5.09
C ALA A 30 7.62 -9.87 -4.34
N VAL A 31 7.54 -8.78 -3.60
CA VAL A 31 6.30 -8.34 -2.98
C VAL A 31 5.60 -7.49 -4.03
N ASP A 32 4.51 -8.01 -4.57
CA ASP A 32 3.60 -7.20 -5.37
C ASP A 32 2.83 -6.29 -4.41
N THR A 33 3.30 -5.05 -4.21
CA THR A 33 2.36 -4.03 -3.72
C THR A 33 1.39 -3.80 -4.86
N LEU A 34 0.12 -4.07 -4.62
CA LEU A 34 -0.81 -4.17 -5.72
C LEU A 34 -1.05 -2.79 -6.35
N ARG A 35 -1.00 -1.69 -5.56
CA ARG A 35 -1.62 -0.41 -5.94
C ARG A 35 -1.16 0.82 -5.11
N ILE A 36 -1.45 2.04 -5.59
CA ILE A 36 -1.25 3.30 -4.84
C ILE A 36 -2.60 3.96 -4.50
N VAL A 37 -2.68 4.52 -3.30
CA VAL A 37 -3.84 5.29 -2.81
C VAL A 37 -3.39 6.64 -2.23
N ARG A 38 -4.18 7.69 -2.48
CA ARG A 38 -3.98 9.03 -1.91
C ARG A 38 -5.08 9.30 -0.88
N ILE A 39 -4.71 9.45 0.38
CA ILE A 39 -5.63 9.63 1.51
C ILE A 39 -5.33 10.99 2.15
N TYR A 40 -6.37 11.74 2.49
CA TYR A 40 -6.21 12.99 3.23
C TYR A 40 -6.18 12.70 4.74
N LEU A 41 -5.03 12.95 5.37
CA LEU A 41 -4.86 12.93 6.82
C LEU A 41 -4.76 14.38 7.28
N PHE A 42 -5.73 14.85 8.07
CA PHE A 42 -5.77 16.23 8.57
C PHE A 42 -5.56 17.28 7.45
N SER A 43 -6.31 17.15 6.36
CA SER A 43 -6.21 17.99 5.15
C SER A 43 -4.90 17.90 4.37
N THR A 44 -3.96 17.05 4.80
CA THR A 44 -2.70 16.80 4.08
C THR A 44 -2.83 15.52 3.24
N PRO A 45 -2.63 15.58 1.92
CA PRO A 45 -2.68 14.39 1.09
C PRO A 45 -1.43 13.53 1.30
N VAL A 46 -1.61 12.29 1.75
CA VAL A 46 -0.55 11.31 1.93
C VAL A 46 -0.75 10.15 0.96
N THR A 47 0.34 9.78 0.29
CA THR A 47 0.37 8.65 -0.64
C THR A 47 0.80 7.39 0.11
N PHE A 48 0.03 6.33 -0.03
CA PHE A 48 0.32 5.00 0.51
C PHE A 48 0.42 3.96 -0.61
N HIS A 49 1.31 3.00 -0.42
CA HIS A 49 1.32 1.77 -1.21
C HIS A 49 0.46 0.74 -0.51
N VAL A 50 -0.48 0.19 -1.26
CA VAL A 50 -1.43 -0.79 -0.76
C VAL A 50 -0.81 -2.17 -0.83
N VAL A 51 -0.80 -2.86 0.30
CA VAL A 51 -0.32 -4.24 0.45
C VAL A 51 -1.46 -5.16 0.88
N ASP A 52 -1.27 -6.46 0.68
CA ASP A 52 -2.22 -7.46 1.16
C ASP A 52 -2.31 -7.47 2.70
N ASN A 53 -3.43 -7.98 3.25
CA ASN A 53 -3.63 -8.06 4.69
C ASN A 53 -2.61 -8.93 5.42
N HIS A 54 -2.08 -9.95 4.72
CA HIS A 54 -1.06 -10.86 5.24
C HIS A 54 0.36 -10.29 5.10
N PHE A 55 0.53 -9.13 4.47
CA PHE A 55 1.84 -8.51 4.33
C PHE A 55 2.41 -8.15 5.72
N PRO A 56 3.65 -8.57 6.04
CA PRO A 56 4.27 -8.25 7.31
C PRO A 56 4.65 -6.75 7.34
N ILE A 57 3.91 -5.98 8.14
CA ILE A 57 4.27 -4.62 8.53
C ILE A 57 4.67 -4.73 10.00
N THR A 58 5.96 -4.69 10.29
CA THR A 58 6.45 -4.56 11.67
C THR A 58 6.12 -3.15 12.17
N GLN A 59 5.47 -3.08 13.34
CA GLN A 59 5.18 -1.83 14.05
C GLN A 59 6.45 -1.22 14.66
#